data_AF-A0A9P1H5K1-F1
#
_entry.id   AF-A0A9P1H5K1-F1
#
_cell.length_a   1.000
_cell.length_b   1.000
_cell.length_c   1.000
_cell.angle_alpha   90.00
_cell.angle_beta   90.00
_cell.angle_gamma   90.00
#
_symmetry.space_group_name_H-M   'P 1'
#
loop_
_entity.id
_entity.type
_entity.pdbx_description
1 polymer ?
#
loop_
_entity_poly.entity_id
_entity_poly.type
_entity_poly.pdbx_seq_one_letter_code
_entity_poly.pdbx_strand_id
1 'polypeptide(L)'
;LLLAGCSSSSPLIPDIFLMSLYYEQYTATPDTAQVNYNVHKALSNIAGEARLAARVGYFGICINPDGGSWLCSNNATALANEVAVDQDPLNLVWLASQFKDMIVFPYL
;
A
#
# COMPACT_ATOMS: atom_id res chain seq x y z
N LEU A 1 -15.45 0.78 -17.55
CA LEU A 1 -15.24 0.59 -16.10
C LEU A 1 -14.13 -0.43 -15.92
N LEU A 2 -12.96 -0.01 -15.45
CA LEU A 2 -11.91 -0.94 -15.02
C LEU A 2 -12.31 -1.43 -13.62
N LEU A 3 -12.82 -2.66 -13.54
CA LEU A 3 -13.16 -3.31 -12.27
C LEU A 3 -11.86 -3.78 -11.62
N ALA A 4 -11.19 -2.89 -10.88
CA ALA A 4 -10.11 -3.31 -9.98
C ALA A 4 -10.72 -3.96 -8.74
N GLY A 5 -10.56 -5.28 -8.61
CA GLY A 5 -11.09 -6.02 -7.47
C GLY A 5 -9.99 -6.28 -6.46
N CYS A 6 -10.20 -5.87 -5.20
CA CYS A 6 -9.36 -6.30 -4.10
C CYS A 6 -10.08 -7.42 -3.36
N SER A 7 -9.75 -8.67 -3.67
CA SER A 7 -10.25 -9.86 -2.97
C SER A 7 -9.14 -10.88 -2.80
N SER A 8 -9.10 -11.53 -1.64
CA SER A 8 -8.19 -12.62 -1.33
C SER A 8 -8.71 -13.99 -1.81
N SER A 9 -9.91 -14.04 -2.41
CA SER A 9 -10.60 -15.28 -2.81
C SER A 9 -10.03 -15.95 -4.07
N SER A 10 -9.18 -15.28 -4.83
CA SER A 10 -8.52 -15.83 -6.01
C SER A 10 -7.10 -15.29 -6.12
N PRO A 11 -6.10 -16.12 -6.46
CA PRO A 11 -4.70 -15.69 -6.57
C PRO A 11 -4.48 -14.54 -7.57
N LEU A 12 -5.34 -14.42 -8.57
CA LEU A 12 -5.23 -13.42 -9.64
C LEU A 12 -5.85 -12.07 -9.28
N ILE A 13 -6.75 -12.02 -8.29
CA ILE A 13 -7.51 -10.81 -7.98
C ILE A 13 -6.65 -9.74 -7.28
N PRO A 14 -5.74 -10.06 -6.33
CA PRO A 14 -4.86 -9.07 -5.74
C PRO A 14 -3.96 -8.34 -6.74
N ASP A 15 -3.73 -8.88 -7.93
CA ASP A 15 -2.93 -8.27 -8.99
C ASP A 15 -3.72 -7.28 -9.86
N ILE A 16 -5.03 -7.10 -9.62
CA ILE A 16 -5.85 -6.10 -10.30
C ILE A 16 -6.11 -4.93 -9.34
N PHE A 17 -5.24 -3.92 -9.41
CA PHE A 17 -5.27 -2.75 -8.53
C PHE A 17 -5.17 -1.43 -9.31
N LEU A 18 -5.63 -0.35 -8.68
CA LEU A 18 -5.48 1.02 -9.16
C LEU A 18 -4.16 1.64 -8.68
N MET A 19 -3.73 1.27 -7.47
CA MET A 19 -2.48 1.74 -6.87
C MET A 19 -1.86 0.62 -6.04
N SER A 20 -0.53 0.50 -6.09
CA SER A 20 0.25 -0.40 -5.24
C SER A 20 1.34 0.40 -4.56
N LEU A 21 1.35 0.37 -3.24
CA LEU A 21 2.38 0.95 -2.38
C LEU A 21 3.08 -0.21 -1.65
N TYR A 22 4.40 -0.18 -1.57
CA TYR A 22 5.15 -1.24 -0.90
C TYR A 22 6.49 -0.73 -0.42
N TYR A 23 7.03 -1.37 0.60
CA TYR A 23 8.41 -1.16 1.03
C TYR A 23 9.35 -2.05 0.22
N GLU A 24 10.42 -1.43 -0.26
CA GLU A 24 11.48 -2.12 -0.98
C GLU A 24 12.83 -1.56 -0.54
N GLN A 25 13.80 -2.44 -0.33
CA GLN A 25 15.18 -2.04 -0.18
C GLN A 25 15.81 -1.92 -1.56
N TYR A 26 16.17 -0.69 -1.93
CA TYR A 26 16.75 -0.39 -3.23
C TYR A 26 17.90 0.61 -3.10
N THR A 27 18.79 0.62 -4.11
CA THR A 27 19.79 1.67 -4.24
C THR A 27 19.17 2.87 -4.95
N ALA A 28 19.06 4.01 -4.26
CA ALA A 28 18.37 5.18 -4.81
C ALA A 28 19.12 5.83 -5.98
N THR A 29 18.47 5.87 -7.14
CA THR A 29 18.97 6.54 -8.35
C THR A 29 18.34 7.93 -8.51
N PRO A 30 19.14 8.98 -8.78
CA PRO A 30 18.59 10.31 -9.06
C PRO A 30 17.73 10.33 -10.32
N ASP A 31 16.62 11.07 -10.29
CA ASP A 31 15.71 11.27 -11.43
C ASP A 31 15.28 12.74 -11.52
N THR A 32 15.06 13.26 -12.73
CA THR A 32 14.68 14.66 -12.95
C THR A 32 13.26 14.99 -12.45
N ALA A 33 12.40 14.00 -12.26
CA ALA A 33 11.09 14.13 -11.61
C ALA A 33 11.19 14.19 -10.07
N GLN A 34 12.36 13.95 -9.49
CA GLN A 34 12.56 14.06 -8.04
C GLN A 34 12.93 15.49 -7.64
N VAL A 35 11.98 16.22 -7.07
CA VAL A 35 12.21 17.58 -6.55
C VAL A 35 13.24 17.57 -5.41
N ASN A 36 13.22 16.56 -4.55
CA ASN A 36 14.17 16.39 -3.45
C ASN A 36 14.72 14.96 -3.44
N TYR A 37 15.89 14.76 -4.05
CA TYR A 37 16.56 13.45 -4.08
C TYR A 37 16.81 12.88 -2.68
N ASN A 38 17.13 13.70 -1.67
CA ASN A 38 17.54 13.20 -0.35
C ASN A 38 16.39 12.65 0.50
N VAL A 39 15.12 12.81 0.07
CA VAL A 39 13.96 12.32 0.85
C VAL A 39 14.00 10.80 1.07
N HIS A 40 14.60 10.04 0.13
CA HIS A 40 14.74 8.58 0.26
C HIS A 40 15.51 8.18 1.52
N LYS A 41 16.47 8.99 1.99
CA LYS A 41 17.24 8.69 3.21
C LYS A 41 16.36 8.76 4.46
N ALA A 42 15.52 9.78 4.54
CA ALA A 42 14.59 9.93 5.66
C ALA A 42 13.55 8.80 5.65
N LEU A 43 13.00 8.47 4.47
CA LEU A 43 12.07 7.36 4.32
C LEU A 43 12.73 6.02 4.67
N SER A 44 13.96 5.77 4.21
CA SER A 44 14.71 4.55 4.51
C SER A 44 14.99 4.39 6.00
N ASN A 45 15.33 5.48 6.70
CA ASN A 45 15.56 5.44 8.15
C ASN A 45 14.30 5.09 8.94
N ILE A 46 13.13 5.54 8.48
CA ILE A 46 11.84 5.23 9.12
C ILE A 46 11.36 3.83 8.73
N ALA A 47 11.46 3.48 7.45
CA ALA A 47 11.00 2.20 6.91
C ALA A 47 11.84 1.02 7.44
N GLY A 48 13.13 1.22 7.68
CA GLY A 48 14.02 0.17 8.19
C GLY A 48 13.99 -1.09 7.33
N GLU A 49 13.57 -2.20 7.92
CA GLU A 49 13.45 -3.50 7.25
C GLU A 49 11.98 -3.91 6.98
N ALA A 50 11.03 -2.98 7.05
CA ALA A 50 9.62 -3.26 6.75
C ALA A 50 9.45 -3.81 5.32
N ARG A 51 8.51 -4.74 5.14
CA ARG A 51 8.26 -5.46 3.87
C ARG A 51 6.80 -5.49 3.43
N LEU A 52 5.97 -4.66 4.04
CA LEU A 52 4.55 -4.57 3.74
C LEU A 52 4.27 -4.01 2.34
N ALA A 53 3.26 -4.58 1.68
CA ALA A 53 2.62 -4.02 0.49
C ALA A 53 1.14 -3.74 0.77
N ALA A 54 0.63 -2.61 0.27
CA ALA A 54 -0.77 -2.21 0.30
C ALA A 54 -1.23 -1.86 -1.11
N ARG A 55 -2.29 -2.52 -1.57
CA ARG A 55 -2.90 -2.33 -2.89
C ARG A 55 -4.31 -1.80 -2.74
N VAL A 56 -4.65 -0.80 -3.54
CA VAL A 56 -5.99 -0.22 -3.59
C VAL A 56 -6.68 -0.66 -4.87
N GLY A 57 -7.85 -1.27 -4.71
CA GLY A 57 -8.79 -1.57 -5.79
C GLY A 57 -10.05 -0.74 -5.64
N TYR A 58 -10.96 -0.89 -6.60
CA TYR A 58 -12.28 -0.28 -6.52
C TYR A 58 -13.09 -0.84 -5.34
N PHE A 59 -12.99 -2.15 -5.08
CA PHE A 59 -13.79 -2.80 -4.04
C PHE A 59 -13.12 -2.90 -2.67
N GLY A 60 -11.99 -2.22 -2.44
CA GLY A 60 -11.32 -2.23 -1.14
C GLY A 60 -9.81 -2.14 -1.22
N ILE A 61 -9.17 -2.54 -0.13
CA ILE A 61 -7.72 -2.53 0.05
C ILE A 61 -7.28 -3.97 0.31
N CYS A 62 -6.16 -4.38 -0.28
CA CYS A 62 -5.47 -5.62 0.06
C CYS A 62 -4.10 -5.29 0.63
N ILE A 63 -3.69 -5.95 1.71
CA ILE A 63 -2.36 -5.84 2.28
C ILE A 63 -1.64 -7.18 2.24
N ASN A 64 -0.32 -7.14 2.13
CA ASN A 64 0.56 -8.26 2.30
C ASN A 64 1.62 -7.85 3.34
N PRO A 65 1.46 -8.22 4.63
CA PRO A 65 2.28 -7.68 5.71
C PRO A 65 3.75 -8.11 5.65
N ASP A 66 4.01 -9.32 5.16
CA ASP A 66 5.29 -10.03 5.32
C ASP A 66 5.76 -10.75 4.04
N GLY A 67 5.10 -10.52 2.90
CA GLY A 67 5.33 -11.23 1.65
C GLY A 67 4.55 -12.56 1.52
N GLY A 68 3.72 -12.91 2.50
CA GLY A 68 2.86 -14.08 2.50
C GLY A 68 1.54 -13.87 1.76
N SER A 69 0.42 -14.17 2.44
CA SER A 69 -0.92 -14.10 1.88
C SER A 69 -1.49 -12.68 1.88
N TRP A 70 -2.31 -12.37 0.86
CA TRP A 70 -3.05 -11.11 0.81
C TRP A 70 -4.28 -11.13 1.72
N LEU A 71 -4.41 -10.10 2.56
CA LEU A 71 -5.58 -9.82 3.38
C LEU A 71 -6.34 -8.65 2.77
N CYS A 72 -7.58 -8.87 2.36
CA CYS A 72 -8.38 -7.85 1.66
C CYS A 72 -9.61 -7.47 2.47
N SER A 73 -9.85 -6.16 2.62
CA SER A 73 -11.00 -5.63 3.33
C SER A 73 -11.38 -4.24 2.81
N ASN A 74 -12.65 -3.87 3.00
CA ASN A 74 -13.11 -2.50 2.83
C ASN A 74 -12.90 -1.63 4.06
N ASN A 75 -12.60 -2.23 5.20
CA ASN A 75 -12.37 -1.56 6.46
C ASN A 75 -10.86 -1.46 6.72
N ALA A 76 -10.30 -0.26 6.50
CA ALA A 76 -8.87 -0.03 6.69
C ALA A 76 -8.43 -0.22 8.15
N THR A 77 -9.28 0.11 9.13
CA THR A 77 -8.98 -0.14 10.56
C THR A 77 -8.83 -1.63 10.85
N ALA A 78 -9.68 -2.47 10.24
CA ALA A 78 -9.55 -3.92 10.37
C ALA A 78 -8.21 -4.42 9.81
N LEU A 79 -7.74 -3.87 8.67
CA LEU A 79 -6.43 -4.22 8.11
C LEU A 79 -5.28 -3.70 8.97
N ALA A 80 -5.37 -2.47 9.49
CA ALA A 80 -4.34 -1.89 10.34
C ALA A 80 -4.15 -2.66 11.66
N ASN A 81 -5.22 -3.29 12.17
CA ASN A 81 -5.13 -4.14 13.37
C ASN A 81 -4.37 -5.46 13.14
N GLU A 82 -4.19 -5.89 11.87
CA GLU A 82 -3.42 -7.09 11.50
C GLU A 82 -1.93 -6.79 11.30
N VAL A 83 -1.50 -5.54 11.55
CA VAL A 83 -0.16 -5.06 11.24
C VAL A 83 0.46 -4.37 12.44
N ALA A 84 1.74 -4.62 12.69
CA ALA A 84 2.51 -3.97 13.75
C ALA A 84 3.20 -2.68 13.27
N VAL A 85 3.63 -1.84 14.21
CA VAL A 85 4.25 -0.52 13.91
C VAL A 85 5.53 -0.67 13.10
N ASP A 86 6.31 -1.71 13.34
CA ASP A 86 7.54 -2.03 12.61
C ASP A 86 7.26 -2.60 11.20
N GLN A 87 6.07 -3.13 10.96
CA GLN A 87 5.64 -3.62 9.65
C GLN A 87 5.07 -2.51 8.75
N ASP A 88 4.41 -1.49 9.33
CA ASP A 88 3.88 -0.31 8.60
C ASP A 88 4.32 1.05 9.18
N PRO A 89 5.64 1.34 9.24
CA PRO A 89 6.16 2.54 9.92
C PRO A 89 5.80 3.86 9.21
N LEU A 90 5.41 3.81 7.93
CA LEU A 90 4.98 4.97 7.14
C LEU A 90 3.46 5.00 6.90
N ASN A 91 2.69 4.13 7.57
CA ASN A 91 1.22 4.07 7.48
C ASN A 91 0.68 3.89 6.05
N LEU A 92 1.26 2.97 5.26
CA LEU A 92 0.79 2.60 3.93
C LEU A 92 -0.68 2.15 3.93
N VAL A 93 -1.16 1.46 4.97
CA VAL A 93 -2.59 1.06 5.07
C VAL A 93 -3.49 2.29 5.15
N TRP A 94 -3.08 3.29 5.94
CA TRP A 94 -3.82 4.55 6.05
C TRP A 94 -3.77 5.36 4.74
N LEU A 95 -2.58 5.48 4.12
CA LEU A 95 -2.40 6.16 2.83
C LEU A 95 -3.26 5.52 1.73
N ALA A 96 -3.31 4.19 1.70
CA ALA A 96 -4.16 3.42 0.80
C ALA A 96 -5.66 3.74 1.02
N SER A 97 -6.10 3.86 2.27
CA SER A 97 -7.47 4.30 2.60
C SER A 97 -7.75 5.71 2.10
N GLN A 98 -6.86 6.67 2.37
CA GLN A 98 -7.07 8.05 1.94
C GLN A 98 -7.18 8.15 0.41
N PHE A 99 -6.35 7.42 -0.34
CA PHE A 99 -6.46 7.38 -1.79
C PHE A 99 -7.79 6.77 -2.26
N LYS A 100 -8.22 5.66 -1.66
CA LYS A 100 -9.52 5.05 -1.96
C LYS A 100 -10.66 6.06 -1.73
N ASP A 101 -10.68 6.70 -0.58
CA ASP A 101 -11.77 7.57 -0.15
C ASP A 101 -11.78 8.89 -0.93
N MET A 102 -10.61 9.48 -1.23
CA MET A 102 -10.53 10.78 -1.91
C MET A 102 -10.58 10.70 -3.44
N ILE A 103 -10.07 9.62 -4.04
CA ILE A 103 -9.89 9.54 -5.50
C ILE A 103 -10.85 8.55 -6.13
N VAL A 104 -11.02 7.38 -5.52
CA VAL A 104 -11.89 6.32 -6.07
C VAL A 104 -13.35 6.58 -5.72
N PHE A 105 -13.62 7.11 -4.51
CA PHE A 105 -14.97 7.40 -4.02
C PHE A 105 -15.14 8.81 -3.40
N PRO A 106 -14.75 9.91 -4.08
CA PRO A 106 -14.82 11.27 -3.52
C PRO A 106 -16.22 11.76 -3.09
N TYR A 107 -17.28 11.04 -3.47
CA TYR A 107 -18.68 11.49 -3.34
C TYR A 107 -19.62 10.43 -2.75
N LEU A 108 -19.08 9.39 -2.10
CA LEU A 108 -19.88 8.41 -1.34
C LEU A 108 -19.71 8.60 0.16
#